data_AF-A0A023HZX0-F1
#
_entry.id   AF-A0A023HZX0-F1
#
_cell.length_a   1.000
_cell.length_b   1.000
_cell.length_c   1.000
_cell.angle_alpha   90.00
_cell.angle_beta   90.00
_cell.angle_gamma   90.00
#
_symmetry.space_group_name_H-M   'P 1'
#
loop_
_entity.id
_entity.type
_entity.pdbx_description
1 polymer ?
#
loop_
_entity_poly.entity_id
_entity_poly.type
_entity_poly.pdbx_seq_one_letter_code
_entity_poly.pdbx_strand_id
1 'polypeptide(L)'
;VVWVHHMFMIGLDIKTSVFFSSVTMVIGVPTGIKVFSWLYMLMGSKSRLWDPVVWWIIGFIVLFTIGGVTGIVLSASIIDILLHDTWFVIAHFHYVLSLGSYSTVVISLLWWWPLIAGFTLNKYLLQGHWVVSMIGFNLCFFPMHFLGLYGLPRRVCNYDPAFYWLNSFSSL
;
A
#
# COMPACT_ATOMS: atom_id res chain seq x y z
N VAL A 1 21.07 3.57 3.20
CA VAL A 1 21.28 4.97 2.76
C VAL A 1 20.07 5.87 2.98
N VAL A 2 18.81 5.39 3.05
CA VAL A 2 17.63 6.30 3.08
C VAL A 2 16.93 6.47 4.43
N TRP A 3 17.42 5.86 5.51
CA TRP A 3 16.68 5.76 6.78
C TRP A 3 16.21 7.10 7.39
N VAL A 4 16.93 8.19 7.10
CA VAL A 4 16.64 9.53 7.66
C VAL A 4 15.31 10.10 7.16
N HIS A 5 14.68 9.57 6.10
CA HIS A 5 13.36 10.05 5.68
C HIS A 5 12.27 9.86 6.74
N HIS A 6 12.49 9.01 7.75
CA HIS A 6 11.59 8.89 8.91
C HIS A 6 11.82 9.96 9.99
N MET A 7 12.78 10.86 9.78
CA MET A 7 13.27 11.82 10.78
C MET A 7 13.27 13.26 10.26
N PHE A 8 12.53 13.59 9.20
CA PHE A 8 12.55 14.95 8.64
C PHE A 8 12.09 16.03 9.64
N MET A 9 11.30 15.66 10.65
CA MET A 9 10.78 16.57 11.67
C MET A 9 11.69 16.85 12.87
N ILE A 10 12.88 16.23 12.96
CA ILE A 10 13.76 16.42 14.13
C ILE A 10 14.60 17.70 14.10
N GLY A 11 14.42 18.56 13.09
CA GLY A 11 15.20 19.80 12.91
C GLY A 11 16.55 19.60 12.21
N LEU A 12 16.60 18.74 11.20
CA LEU A 12 17.79 18.55 10.34
C LEU A 12 18.12 19.84 9.56
N ASP A 13 19.39 20.03 9.23
CA ASP A 13 19.76 21.11 8.31
C ASP A 13 19.19 20.86 6.90
N ILE A 14 18.99 21.95 6.15
CA ILE A 14 18.33 21.93 4.83
C ILE A 14 19.09 21.04 3.83
N LYS A 15 20.42 21.00 3.88
CA LYS A 15 21.20 20.20 2.93
C LYS A 15 20.99 18.71 3.19
N THR A 16 21.01 18.31 4.45
CA THR A 16 20.74 16.93 4.87
C THR A 16 19.32 16.52 4.49
N SER A 17 18.30 17.34 4.76
CA SER A 17 16.91 17.00 4.42
C SER A 17 16.69 16.87 2.91
N VAL A 18 17.24 17.78 2.10
CA VAL A 18 17.17 17.71 0.63
C VAL A 18 17.91 16.49 0.10
N PHE A 19 19.09 16.18 0.64
CA PHE A 19 19.84 14.99 0.25
C PHE A 19 19.01 13.72 0.48
N PHE A 20 18.53 13.48 1.71
CA PHE A 20 17.76 12.26 2.00
C PHE A 20 16.40 12.24 1.29
N SER A 21 15.79 13.39 1.02
CA SER A 21 14.58 13.49 0.20
C SER A 21 14.85 13.00 -1.23
N SER A 22 15.90 13.53 -1.89
CA SER A 22 16.26 13.14 -3.25
C SER A 22 16.63 11.67 -3.38
N VAL A 23 17.46 11.14 -2.48
CA VAL A 23 17.89 9.74 -2.51
C VAL A 23 16.71 8.79 -2.25
N THR A 24 15.77 9.16 -1.37
CA THR A 24 14.57 8.37 -1.12
C THR A 24 13.67 8.33 -2.36
N MET A 25 13.48 9.46 -3.05
CA MET A 25 12.71 9.52 -4.29
C MET A 25 13.32 8.64 -5.40
N VAL A 26 14.65 8.57 -5.50
CA VAL A 26 15.35 7.73 -6.49
C VAL A 26 15.03 6.24 -6.32
N ILE A 27 14.72 5.75 -5.12
CA ILE A 27 14.29 4.34 -4.91
C ILE A 27 12.97 4.02 -5.64
N GLY A 28 12.15 5.03 -5.91
CA GLY A 28 10.94 4.87 -6.73
C GLY A 28 11.23 4.38 -8.14
N VAL A 29 12.41 4.70 -8.72
CA VAL A 29 12.78 4.32 -10.09
C VAL A 29 12.95 2.81 -10.27
N PRO A 30 13.85 2.10 -9.56
CA PRO A 30 13.99 0.66 -9.70
C PRO A 30 12.72 -0.10 -9.29
N THR A 31 11.95 0.44 -8.35
CA THR A 31 10.66 -0.13 -7.95
C THR A 31 9.63 -0.02 -9.09
N GLY A 32 9.54 1.14 -9.74
CA GLY A 32 8.70 1.34 -10.92
C GLY A 32 9.08 0.44 -12.08
N ILE A 33 10.38 0.24 -12.34
CA ILE A 33 10.86 -0.70 -13.37
C ILE A 33 10.32 -2.10 -13.12
N LYS A 34 10.33 -2.59 -11.86
CA LYS A 34 9.75 -3.90 -11.51
C LYS A 34 8.25 -3.97 -11.80
N VAL A 35 7.50 -2.94 -11.43
CA VAL A 35 6.05 -2.88 -11.70
C VAL A 35 5.76 -2.95 -13.20
N PHE A 36 6.45 -2.16 -14.03
CA PHE A 36 6.29 -2.21 -15.48
C PHE A 36 6.72 -3.54 -16.07
N SER A 37 7.76 -4.17 -15.52
CA SER A 37 8.21 -5.49 -15.96
C SER A 37 7.13 -6.55 -15.70
N TRP A 38 6.46 -6.51 -14.54
CA TRP A 38 5.36 -7.42 -14.23
C TRP A 38 4.15 -7.20 -15.14
N LEU A 39 3.79 -5.93 -15.42
CA LEU A 39 2.72 -5.62 -16.37
C LEU A 39 3.03 -6.16 -17.77
N TYR A 40 4.25 -5.96 -18.25
CA TYR A 40 4.69 -6.50 -19.54
C TYR A 40 4.63 -8.03 -19.57
N MET A 41 5.09 -8.71 -18.52
CA MET A 41 4.98 -10.17 -18.40
C MET A 41 3.53 -10.66 -18.40
N LEU A 42 2.62 -9.98 -17.70
CA LEU A 42 1.20 -10.32 -17.69
C LEU A 42 0.57 -10.14 -19.08
N MET A 43 0.87 -9.03 -19.77
CA MET A 43 0.37 -8.77 -21.13
C MET A 43 0.88 -9.80 -22.14
N GLY A 44 2.12 -10.25 -22.01
CA GLY A 44 2.69 -11.31 -22.86
C GLY A 44 2.25 -12.73 -22.49
N SER A 45 1.60 -12.91 -21.33
CA SER A 45 1.16 -14.22 -20.85
C SER A 45 -0.18 -14.63 -21.46
N LYS A 46 -0.35 -15.92 -21.79
CA LYS A 46 -1.67 -16.52 -22.09
C LYS A 46 -2.40 -16.88 -20.78
N SER A 47 -2.46 -15.95 -19.83
CA SER A 47 -3.05 -16.18 -18.51
C SER A 47 -4.57 -16.33 -18.61
N ARG A 48 -5.13 -17.19 -17.74
CA ARG A 48 -6.59 -17.33 -17.62
C ARG A 48 -7.10 -16.21 -16.72
N LEU A 49 -7.78 -15.23 -17.31
CA LEU A 49 -8.31 -14.06 -16.58
C LEU A 49 -9.27 -14.42 -15.44
N TRP A 50 -9.89 -15.59 -15.48
CA TRP A 50 -10.81 -16.08 -14.44
C TRP A 50 -10.11 -16.82 -13.28
N ASP A 51 -8.79 -16.94 -13.32
CA ASP A 51 -8.01 -17.57 -12.27
C ASP A 51 -7.87 -16.61 -11.06
N PRO A 52 -8.27 -17.03 -9.84
CA PRO A 52 -8.16 -16.18 -8.65
C PRO A 52 -6.74 -15.68 -8.38
N VAL A 53 -5.71 -16.45 -8.75
CA VAL A 53 -4.31 -16.04 -8.56
C VAL A 53 -3.99 -14.81 -9.41
N VAL A 54 -4.49 -14.75 -10.64
CA VAL A 54 -4.31 -13.59 -11.53
C VAL A 54 -4.98 -12.36 -10.95
N TRP A 55 -6.16 -12.50 -10.33
CA TRP A 55 -6.84 -11.38 -9.66
C TRP A 55 -6.01 -10.83 -8.50
N TRP A 56 -5.42 -11.70 -7.67
CA TRP A 56 -4.55 -11.28 -6.58
C TRP A 56 -3.29 -10.56 -7.08
N ILE A 57 -2.66 -11.03 -8.18
CA ILE A 57 -1.51 -10.37 -8.78
C ILE A 57 -1.87 -8.97 -9.28
N ILE A 58 -2.98 -8.83 -10.01
CA ILE A 58 -3.43 -7.52 -10.52
C ILE A 58 -3.77 -6.58 -9.36
N GLY A 59 -4.51 -7.07 -8.37
CA GLY A 59 -4.85 -6.29 -7.17
C GLY A 59 -3.61 -5.82 -6.41
N PHE A 60 -2.62 -6.71 -6.25
CA PHE A 60 -1.32 -6.35 -5.67
C PHE A 60 -0.65 -5.23 -6.46
N ILE A 61 -0.54 -5.34 -7.80
CA ILE A 61 0.10 -4.30 -8.62
C ILE A 61 -0.59 -2.95 -8.43
N VAL A 62 -1.93 -2.91 -8.54
CA VAL A 62 -2.70 -1.66 -8.42
C VAL A 62 -2.53 -1.03 -7.03
N LEU A 63 -2.73 -1.80 -5.96
CA LEU A 63 -2.68 -1.24 -4.61
C LEU A 63 -1.25 -0.87 -4.20
N PHE A 64 -0.27 -1.68 -4.56
CA PHE A 64 1.14 -1.37 -4.34
C PHE A 64 1.55 -0.10 -5.10
N THR A 65 1.02 0.14 -6.30
CA THR A 65 1.26 1.41 -7.01
C THR A 65 0.63 2.61 -6.32
N ILE A 66 -0.60 2.49 -5.79
CA ILE A 66 -1.24 3.58 -5.02
C ILE A 66 -0.40 3.92 -3.79
N GLY A 67 0.01 2.91 -3.01
CA GLY A 67 0.91 3.08 -1.87
C GLY A 67 2.28 3.62 -2.26
N GLY A 68 2.85 3.15 -3.37
CA GLY A 68 4.12 3.64 -3.88
C GLY A 68 4.09 5.12 -4.24
N VAL A 69 3.02 5.59 -4.90
CA VAL A 69 2.83 7.00 -5.25
C VAL A 69 2.71 7.86 -4.00
N THR A 70 1.97 7.43 -2.96
CA THR A 70 1.90 8.16 -1.69
C THR A 70 3.22 8.15 -0.93
N GLY A 71 4.06 7.12 -1.14
CA GLY A 71 5.42 7.06 -0.61
C GLY A 71 6.37 8.05 -1.29
N ILE A 72 6.22 8.27 -2.59
CA ILE A 72 6.95 9.31 -3.32
C ILE A 72 6.57 10.69 -2.76
N VAL A 73 5.29 10.92 -2.44
CA VAL A 73 4.85 12.16 -1.77
C VAL A 73 5.54 12.33 -0.41
N LEU A 74 5.56 11.28 0.42
CA LEU A 74 6.24 11.30 1.73
C LEU A 74 7.77 11.37 1.65
N SER A 75 8.36 11.03 0.50
CA SER A 75 9.80 11.21 0.29
C SER A 75 10.20 12.68 0.18
N ALA A 76 9.25 13.58 -0.11
CA ALA A 76 9.50 15.02 -0.17
C ALA A 76 9.52 15.61 1.25
N SER A 77 10.70 16.03 1.71
CA SER A 77 10.88 16.54 3.09
C SER A 77 10.00 17.74 3.41
N ILE A 78 9.72 18.61 2.44
CA ILE A 78 8.84 19.78 2.62
C ILE A 78 7.39 19.36 2.85
N ILE A 79 6.93 18.32 2.16
CA ILE A 79 5.56 17.80 2.31
C ILE A 79 5.43 16.99 3.59
N ASP A 80 6.47 16.22 3.94
CA ASP A 80 6.48 15.43 5.17
C ASP A 80 6.28 16.34 6.39
N ILE A 81 6.70 17.61 6.38
CA ILE A 81 6.40 18.53 7.49
C ILE A 81 4.90 18.62 7.83
N LEU A 82 4.03 18.53 6.82
CA LEU A 82 2.58 18.60 6.99
C LEU A 82 1.97 17.22 7.30
N LEU A 83 2.57 16.15 6.79
CA LEU A 83 2.01 14.80 6.84
C LEU A 83 2.63 13.91 7.90
N HIS A 84 3.75 14.32 8.50
CA HIS A 84 4.46 13.56 9.51
C HIS A 84 3.53 13.26 10.69
N ASP A 85 3.63 12.05 11.23
CA ASP A 85 2.77 11.59 12.33
C ASP A 85 1.25 11.68 12.06
N THR A 86 0.81 11.86 10.81
CA THR A 86 -0.63 11.85 10.49
C THR A 86 -1.09 10.46 10.02
N TRP A 87 -2.41 10.32 9.85
CA TRP A 87 -3.03 9.13 9.25
C TRP A 87 -2.61 8.92 7.79
N PHE A 88 -2.04 9.91 7.11
CA PHE A 88 -1.56 9.77 5.73
C PHE A 88 -0.40 8.77 5.68
N VAL A 89 0.52 8.85 6.64
CA VAL A 89 1.66 7.92 6.76
C VAL A 89 1.18 6.51 7.09
N ILE A 90 0.13 6.39 7.91
CA ILE A 90 -0.52 5.09 8.19
C ILE A 90 -1.08 4.50 6.90
N ALA A 91 -1.86 5.29 6.16
CA ALA A 91 -2.48 4.86 4.91
C ALA A 91 -1.44 4.40 3.89
N HIS A 92 -0.42 5.23 3.64
CA HIS A 92 0.72 4.89 2.79
C HIS A 92 1.34 3.55 3.16
N PHE A 93 1.71 3.40 4.44
CA PHE A 93 2.37 2.20 4.91
C PHE A 93 1.49 0.96 4.80
N HIS A 94 0.18 1.06 5.06
CA HIS A 94 -0.71 -0.08 4.92
C HIS A 94 -0.94 -0.45 3.44
N TYR A 95 -1.01 0.51 2.52
CA TYR A 95 -1.06 0.16 1.09
C TYR A 95 0.20 -0.58 0.61
N VAL A 96 1.38 -0.26 1.15
CA VAL A 96 2.64 -0.93 0.79
C VAL A 96 2.84 -2.25 1.56
N LEU A 97 2.75 -2.23 2.89
CA LEU A 97 3.00 -3.39 3.76
C LEU A 97 1.82 -4.35 3.78
N SER A 98 0.61 -3.85 4.12
CA SER A 98 -0.54 -4.72 4.37
C SER A 98 -0.99 -5.44 3.11
N LEU A 99 -0.69 -4.91 1.92
CA LEU A 99 -1.09 -5.52 0.66
C LEU A 99 0.06 -6.11 -0.14
N GLY A 100 1.30 -5.63 0.07
CA GLY A 100 2.49 -6.32 -0.44
C GLY A 100 2.73 -7.65 0.27
N SER A 101 2.76 -7.65 1.61
CA SER A 101 3.03 -8.87 2.37
C SER A 101 1.84 -9.83 2.38
N TYR A 102 0.62 -9.36 2.67
CA TYR A 102 -0.57 -10.22 2.71
C TYR A 102 -0.90 -10.83 1.35
N SER A 103 -1.00 -10.04 0.27
CA SER A 103 -1.33 -10.59 -1.05
C SER A 103 -0.29 -11.59 -1.51
N THR A 104 0.99 -11.37 -1.19
CA THR A 104 2.06 -12.33 -1.49
C THR A 104 1.90 -13.63 -0.70
N VAL A 105 1.51 -13.57 0.58
CA VAL A 105 1.21 -14.75 1.40
C VAL A 105 -0.02 -15.49 0.86
N VAL A 106 -1.07 -14.77 0.45
CA VAL A 106 -2.25 -15.39 -0.16
C VAL A 106 -1.88 -16.05 -1.49
N ILE A 107 -1.18 -15.36 -2.38
CA ILE A 107 -0.73 -15.92 -3.67
C ILE A 107 0.14 -17.16 -3.43
N SER A 108 1.09 -17.10 -2.50
CA SER A 108 1.96 -18.25 -2.21
C SER A 108 1.16 -19.43 -1.67
N LEU A 109 0.20 -19.20 -0.79
CA LEU A 109 -0.70 -20.25 -0.31
C LEU A 109 -1.50 -20.84 -1.47
N LEU A 110 -2.20 -20.02 -2.26
CA LEU A 110 -3.02 -20.51 -3.37
C LEU A 110 -2.20 -21.28 -4.42
N TRP A 111 -0.98 -20.82 -4.69
CA TRP A 111 -0.10 -21.43 -5.68
C TRP A 111 0.46 -22.77 -5.22
N TRP A 112 0.94 -22.85 -3.97
CA TRP A 112 1.58 -24.05 -3.44
C TRP A 112 0.60 -25.04 -2.80
N TRP A 113 -0.65 -24.65 -2.53
CA TRP A 113 -1.64 -25.49 -1.86
C TRP A 113 -1.86 -26.86 -2.54
N PRO A 114 -2.03 -26.97 -3.87
CA PRO A 114 -2.23 -28.27 -4.51
C PRO A 114 -1.03 -29.20 -4.36
N LEU A 115 0.19 -28.64 -4.28
CA LEU A 115 1.40 -29.42 -4.08
C LEU A 115 1.51 -29.93 -2.64
N ILE A 116 1.21 -29.07 -1.66
CA ILE A 116 1.38 -29.38 -0.24
C ILE A 116 0.27 -30.31 0.26
N ALA A 117 -0.99 -29.99 -0.08
CA ALA A 117 -2.15 -30.70 0.44
C ALA A 117 -2.66 -31.82 -0.48
N GLY A 118 -2.30 -31.81 -1.77
CA GLY A 118 -2.84 -32.75 -2.76
C GLY A 118 -4.28 -32.46 -3.20
N PHE A 119 -4.89 -31.37 -2.73
CA PHE A 119 -6.26 -30.96 -3.05
C PHE A 119 -6.29 -29.56 -3.65
N THR A 120 -7.30 -29.28 -4.48
CA THR A 120 -7.53 -27.92 -5.03
C THR A 120 -8.58 -27.17 -4.21
N LEU A 121 -8.41 -25.86 -4.08
CA LEU A 121 -9.37 -24.98 -3.40
C LEU A 121 -10.51 -24.60 -4.36
N ASN A 122 -11.70 -24.34 -3.80
CA ASN A 122 -12.86 -23.93 -4.59
C ASN A 122 -12.65 -22.52 -5.19
N LYS A 123 -12.63 -22.44 -6.52
CA LYS A 123 -12.39 -21.19 -7.26
C LYS A 123 -13.41 -20.10 -6.95
N TYR A 124 -14.69 -20.43 -6.78
CA TYR A 124 -15.73 -19.43 -6.49
C TYR A 124 -15.55 -18.80 -5.11
N LEU A 125 -15.16 -19.60 -4.11
CA LEU A 125 -14.86 -19.08 -2.77
C LEU A 125 -13.60 -18.20 -2.80
N LEU A 126 -12.59 -18.57 -3.59
CA LEU A 126 -11.39 -17.75 -3.77
C LEU A 126 -11.66 -16.42 -4.46
N GLN A 127 -12.54 -16.42 -5.47
CA GLN A 127 -13.00 -15.19 -6.12
C GLN A 127 -13.78 -14.31 -5.14
N GLY A 128 -14.69 -14.89 -4.35
CA GLY A 128 -15.41 -14.18 -3.30
C GLY A 128 -14.48 -13.59 -2.23
N HIS A 129 -13.50 -14.37 -1.77
CA HIS A 129 -12.47 -13.91 -0.85
C HIS A 129 -11.71 -12.69 -1.42
N TRP A 130 -11.28 -12.75 -2.68
CA TRP A 130 -10.63 -11.62 -3.34
C TRP A 130 -11.52 -10.37 -3.37
N VAL A 131 -12.80 -10.49 -3.73
CA VAL A 131 -13.72 -9.34 -3.80
C VAL A 131 -13.87 -8.68 -2.42
N VAL A 132 -14.14 -9.49 -1.39
CA VAL A 132 -14.32 -8.99 -0.02
C VAL A 132 -13.04 -8.34 0.47
N SER A 133 -11.87 -8.96 0.25
CA SER A 133 -10.59 -8.38 0.62
C SER A 133 -10.37 -7.05 -0.09
N MET A 134 -10.50 -6.98 -1.41
CA MET A 134 -10.22 -5.74 -2.17
C MET A 134 -11.12 -4.58 -1.75
N ILE A 135 -12.41 -4.85 -1.50
CA ILE A 135 -13.33 -3.83 -1.00
C ILE A 135 -12.95 -3.43 0.42
N GLY A 136 -12.77 -4.39 1.33
CA GLY A 136 -12.45 -4.13 2.73
C GLY A 136 -11.14 -3.35 2.91
N PHE A 137 -10.08 -3.73 2.19
CA PHE A 137 -8.80 -3.01 2.23
C PHE A 137 -8.94 -1.54 1.83
N ASN A 138 -9.67 -1.27 0.74
CA ASN A 138 -9.85 0.11 0.29
C ASN A 138 -10.78 0.89 1.22
N LEU A 139 -11.86 0.31 1.72
CA LEU A 139 -12.72 0.98 2.70
C LEU A 139 -11.97 1.28 4.00
N CYS A 140 -11.09 0.36 4.43
CA CYS A 140 -10.29 0.57 5.63
C CYS A 140 -9.26 1.69 5.45
N PHE A 141 -8.38 1.57 4.44
CA PHE A 141 -7.17 2.41 4.36
C PHE A 141 -7.28 3.60 3.42
N PHE A 142 -8.17 3.59 2.43
CA PHE A 142 -8.29 4.72 1.51
C PHE A 142 -8.75 6.00 2.22
N PRO A 143 -9.79 5.98 3.09
CA PRO A 143 -10.25 7.17 3.82
C PRO A 143 -9.17 7.79 4.71
N MET A 144 -8.23 6.99 5.20
CA MET A 144 -7.14 7.46 6.06
C MET A 144 -6.22 8.48 5.37
N HIS A 145 -6.09 8.45 4.03
CA HIS A 145 -5.36 9.48 3.30
C HIS A 145 -6.00 10.86 3.50
N PHE A 146 -7.32 10.96 3.41
CA PHE A 146 -8.02 12.23 3.61
C PHE A 146 -7.93 12.68 5.05
N LEU A 147 -8.14 11.77 6.02
CA LEU A 147 -7.95 12.07 7.44
C LEU A 147 -6.54 12.64 7.72
N GLY A 148 -5.52 12.05 7.10
CA GLY A 148 -4.15 12.54 7.20
C GLY A 148 -3.92 13.90 6.55
N LEU A 149 -4.52 14.15 5.38
CA LEU A 149 -4.47 15.46 4.72
C LEU A 149 -5.14 16.58 5.55
N TYR A 150 -6.14 16.24 6.36
CA TYR A 150 -6.74 17.15 7.34
C TYR A 150 -5.94 17.27 8.64
N GLY A 151 -4.76 16.63 8.74
CA GLY A 151 -3.85 16.76 9.87
C GLY A 151 -4.22 15.90 11.08
N LEU A 152 -5.07 14.86 10.94
CA LEU A 152 -5.36 13.99 12.08
C LEU A 152 -4.09 13.24 12.50
N PRO A 153 -3.67 13.37 13.78
CA PRO A 153 -2.48 12.70 14.28
C PRO A 153 -2.74 11.20 14.46
N ARG A 154 -1.69 10.40 14.29
CA ARG A 154 -1.70 8.97 14.61
C ARG A 154 -1.71 8.74 16.11
N ARG A 155 -2.16 7.55 16.53
CA ARG A 155 -2.11 7.08 17.94
C ARG A 155 -2.92 7.94 18.91
N VAL A 156 -4.04 8.49 18.44
CA VAL A 156 -5.02 9.16 19.28
C VAL A 156 -6.27 8.29 19.40
N CYS A 157 -6.88 8.30 20.59
CA CYS A 157 -8.14 7.58 20.85
C CYS A 157 -9.38 8.43 20.58
N ASN A 158 -9.23 9.76 20.50
CA ASN A 158 -10.31 10.69 20.21
C ASN A 158 -9.80 11.84 19.33
N TYR A 159 -10.65 12.34 18.45
CA TYR A 159 -10.40 13.42 17.51
C TYR A 159 -11.73 14.10 17.18
N ASP A 160 -11.70 15.18 16.40
CA ASP A 160 -12.87 16.00 16.11
C ASP A 160 -14.04 15.14 15.54
N PRO A 161 -15.25 15.22 16.14
CA PRO A 161 -16.44 14.49 15.67
C PRO A 161 -16.78 14.72 14.20
N ALA A 162 -16.36 15.84 13.60
CA ALA A 162 -16.53 16.12 12.17
C ALA A 162 -15.92 15.04 11.25
N PHE A 163 -14.98 14.24 11.75
CA PHE A 163 -14.33 13.16 10.99
C PHE A 163 -14.91 11.77 11.26
N TYR A 164 -15.87 11.62 12.19
CA TYR A 164 -16.42 10.31 12.55
C TYR A 164 -17.11 9.60 11.37
N TRP A 165 -17.78 10.34 10.49
CA TRP A 165 -18.41 9.76 9.31
C TRP A 165 -17.37 9.08 8.39
N LEU A 166 -16.21 9.71 8.19
CA LEU A 166 -15.16 9.18 7.33
C LEU A 166 -14.44 8.00 8.00
N ASN A 167 -14.20 8.10 9.30
CA ASN A 167 -13.64 6.99 10.07
C ASN A 167 -14.59 5.79 10.18
N SER A 168 -15.91 6.01 10.11
CA SER A 168 -16.88 4.92 10.13
C SER A 168 -16.66 3.94 8.97
N PHE A 169 -16.27 4.44 7.79
CA PHE A 169 -15.87 3.60 6.66
C PHE A 169 -14.59 2.81 6.94
N SER A 170 -13.62 3.43 7.63
CA SER A 170 -12.37 2.77 7.99
C SER A 170 -12.52 1.66 9.03
N SER A 171 -13.62 1.68 9.79
CA SER A 171 -13.93 0.73 10.88
C SER A 171 -14.92 -0.39 10.52
N LEU A 172 -15.49 -0.37 9.31
CA LEU A 172 -16.35 -1.43 8.77
C LEU A 172 -15.54 -2.68 8.42
#